data_AF-A0A1F8RCZ5-F1
#
_entry.id   AF-A0A1F8RCZ5-F1
#
_cell.length_a   1.000
_cell.length_b   1.000
_cell.length_c   1.000
_cell.angle_alpha   90.00
_cell.angle_beta   90.00
_cell.angle_gamma   90.00
#
_symmetry.space_group_name_H-M   'P 1'
#
loop_
_entity.id
_entity.type
_entity.pdbx_description
1 polymer ?
#
loop_
_entity_poly.entity_id
_entity_poly.type
_entity_poly.pdbx_seq_one_letter_code
_entity_poly.pdbx_strand_id
1 'polypeptide(L)'
;MRPTLMTARIFVLPLIALVSALLLAVACGDDGDDARPTGRLTDPRSVPTATPWTNAPEPITLDESALTPIIEEGAQEGEEISDGETPEVTPVSPFKVTVDESANRRTSPSTGSAIAGIMTAGEERTVTGQVSGEAAEEGNDIWYQLDDGSFVYSGTVKKVQE
;
A
#
# COMPACT_ATOMS: atom_id res chain seq x y z
N MET A 1 -14.78 -39.95 -42.19
CA MET A 1 -15.71 -39.35 -43.17
C MET A 1 -17.13 -39.61 -42.68
N ARG A 2 -17.84 -38.57 -42.24
CA ARG A 2 -19.23 -38.65 -41.77
C ARG A 2 -20.11 -37.84 -42.74
N PRO A 3 -21.27 -38.35 -43.16
CA PRO A 3 -22.11 -37.67 -44.14
C PRO A 3 -22.95 -36.56 -43.49
N THR A 4 -23.07 -35.49 -44.26
CA THR A 4 -23.96 -34.33 -44.10
C THR A 4 -25.40 -34.69 -44.45
N LEU A 5 -26.38 -34.17 -43.70
CA LEU A 5 -27.70 -33.87 -44.23
C LEU A 5 -28.26 -32.62 -43.55
N MET A 6 -28.51 -31.61 -44.40
CA MET A 6 -29.02 -30.29 -44.07
C MET A 6 -30.55 -30.28 -43.93
N THR A 7 -31.04 -29.18 -43.34
CA THR A 7 -32.29 -28.48 -43.72
C THR A 7 -33.53 -28.74 -42.87
N ALA A 8 -33.88 -27.75 -42.03
CA ALA A 8 -35.13 -26.98 -42.16
C ALA A 8 -35.11 -25.80 -41.17
N ARG A 9 -34.83 -24.59 -41.66
CA ARG A 9 -35.29 -23.35 -41.01
C ARG A 9 -36.74 -23.12 -41.44
N ILE A 10 -37.50 -22.40 -40.60
CA ILE A 10 -38.53 -21.38 -40.94
C ILE A 10 -39.89 -21.59 -40.23
N PHE A 11 -40.35 -20.52 -39.55
CA PHE A 11 -41.70 -20.17 -39.07
C PHE A 11 -42.28 -20.83 -37.80
N VAL A 12 -41.90 -20.34 -36.60
CA VAL A 12 -42.80 -20.28 -35.41
C VAL A 12 -42.52 -19.03 -34.56
N LEU A 13 -42.47 -17.84 -35.19
CA LEU A 13 -42.11 -16.57 -34.54
C LEU A 13 -43.17 -15.45 -34.66
N PRO A 14 -44.49 -15.72 -34.69
CA PRO A 14 -45.44 -14.64 -34.37
C PRO A 14 -46.61 -15.08 -33.46
N LEU A 15 -46.36 -15.79 -32.36
CA LEU A 15 -47.43 -16.12 -31.38
C LEU A 15 -47.09 -15.80 -29.91
N ILE A 16 -46.02 -15.05 -29.64
CA ILE A 16 -45.67 -14.59 -28.29
C ILE A 16 -45.81 -13.05 -28.19
N ALA A 17 -46.59 -12.44 -29.09
CA ALA A 17 -46.92 -11.01 -29.04
C ALA A 17 -48.31 -10.72 -28.42
N LEU A 18 -49.01 -11.75 -27.88
CA LEU A 18 -50.40 -11.63 -27.41
C LEU A 18 -50.58 -11.77 -25.89
N VAL A 19 -49.50 -11.82 -25.10
CA VAL A 19 -49.58 -11.98 -23.62
C VAL A 19 -49.41 -10.65 -22.86
N SER A 20 -49.08 -9.55 -23.53
CA SER A 20 -48.69 -8.29 -22.86
C SER A 20 -49.83 -7.30 -22.54
N ALA A 21 -51.10 -7.68 -22.61
CA ALA A 21 -52.21 -6.70 -22.57
C ALA A 21 -53.19 -6.79 -21.38
N LEU A 22 -52.95 -7.60 -20.35
CA LEU A 22 -53.95 -7.76 -19.29
C LEU A 22 -53.33 -7.96 -17.91
N LEU A 23 -52.99 -6.86 -17.20
CA LEU A 23 -52.85 -6.79 -15.73
C LEU A 23 -52.55 -5.32 -15.30
N LEU A 24 -53.55 -4.43 -15.46
CA LEU A 24 -53.55 -3.07 -14.92
C LEU A 24 -54.77 -2.91 -14.01
N ALA A 25 -54.60 -3.12 -12.70
CA ALA A 25 -55.34 -2.47 -11.61
C ALA A 25 -55.13 -3.21 -10.27
N VAL A 26 -54.12 -2.81 -9.49
CA VAL A 26 -54.24 -2.76 -8.02
C VAL A 26 -53.85 -1.35 -7.61
N ALA A 27 -54.83 -0.67 -7.05
CA ALA A 27 -54.75 0.66 -6.49
C ALA A 27 -54.26 0.61 -5.04
N CYS A 28 -53.58 1.70 -4.65
CA CYS A 28 -53.46 2.30 -3.31
C CYS A 28 -53.14 1.41 -2.10
N GLY A 29 -51.93 1.64 -1.59
CA GLY A 29 -51.45 1.35 -0.25
C GLY A 29 -49.92 1.35 -0.35
N ASP A 30 -49.13 1.95 0.50
CA ASP A 30 -49.36 2.58 1.79
C ASP A 30 -47.99 3.13 2.19
N ASP A 31 -47.98 4.12 3.07
CA ASP A 31 -46.87 4.59 3.88
C ASP A 31 -45.62 5.18 3.20
N GLY A 32 -45.38 6.44 3.54
CA GLY A 32 -44.16 7.17 3.23
C GLY A 32 -42.96 6.57 3.95
N ASP A 33 -42.01 6.07 3.17
CA ASP A 33 -40.61 6.14 3.56
C ASP A 33 -40.14 7.57 3.26
N ASP A 34 -40.03 8.38 4.31
CA ASP A 34 -39.15 9.53 4.33
C ASP A 34 -37.75 9.02 3.97
N ALA A 35 -37.43 9.02 2.68
CA ALA A 35 -36.08 8.89 2.19
C ALA A 35 -35.32 10.11 2.71
N ARG A 36 -34.78 9.97 3.92
CA ARG A 36 -33.73 10.84 4.43
C ARG A 36 -32.70 10.89 3.32
N PRO A 37 -32.42 12.06 2.72
CA PRO A 37 -31.42 12.14 1.68
C PRO A 37 -30.12 11.65 2.30
N THR A 38 -29.70 10.45 1.92
CA THR A 38 -28.33 9.98 2.17
C THR A 38 -27.48 10.91 1.32
N GLY A 39 -27.02 12.00 1.96
CA GLY A 39 -26.17 12.99 1.33
C GLY A 39 -25.06 12.25 0.59
N ARG A 40 -24.88 12.53 -0.71
CA ARG A 40 -23.81 11.92 -1.49
C ARG A 40 -22.51 12.28 -0.79
N LEU A 41 -21.84 11.31 -0.15
CA LEU A 41 -20.56 11.50 0.55
C LEU A 41 -19.44 12.10 -0.33
N THR A 42 -19.69 12.27 -1.63
CA THR A 42 -18.81 12.90 -2.63
C THR A 42 -19.09 14.39 -2.86
N ASP A 43 -20.19 14.95 -2.37
CA ASP A 43 -20.46 16.39 -2.48
C ASP A 43 -20.01 17.11 -1.20
N PRO A 44 -18.96 17.96 -1.24
CA PRO A 44 -18.45 18.67 -0.07
C PRO A 44 -19.46 19.64 0.55
N ARG A 45 -20.51 20.03 -0.19
CA ARG A 45 -21.61 20.85 0.36
C ARG A 45 -22.60 20.04 1.21
N SER A 46 -22.58 18.72 1.08
CA SER A 46 -23.48 17.82 1.81
C SER A 46 -22.87 17.28 3.11
N VAL A 47 -21.59 17.58 3.37
CA VAL A 47 -20.91 17.21 4.62
C VAL A 47 -21.24 18.26 5.68
N PRO A 48 -21.84 17.88 6.82
CA PRO A 48 -22.01 18.79 7.94
C PRO A 48 -20.64 19.32 8.37
N THR A 49 -20.40 20.63 8.20
CA THR A 49 -19.12 21.26 8.59
C THR A 49 -19.07 21.58 10.08
N ALA A 50 -20.22 21.56 10.75
CA ALA A 50 -20.29 21.72 12.20
C ALA A 50 -20.03 20.37 12.88
N THR A 51 -19.05 20.34 13.78
CA THR A 51 -18.88 19.21 14.69
C THR A 51 -20.13 19.08 15.58
N PRO A 52 -20.65 17.88 15.83
CA PRO A 52 -21.99 17.66 16.42
C PRO A 52 -22.03 17.89 17.94
N TRP A 53 -21.08 18.62 18.51
CA TRP A 53 -21.00 18.82 19.95
C TRP A 53 -22.04 19.83 20.41
N THR A 54 -22.89 19.44 21.37
CA THR A 54 -23.91 20.32 21.98
C THR A 54 -23.28 21.52 22.70
N ASN A 55 -22.05 21.38 23.20
CA ASN A 55 -21.23 22.44 23.78
C ASN A 55 -19.80 22.32 23.23
N ALA A 56 -19.10 23.44 23.12
CA ALA A 56 -17.68 23.41 22.74
C ALA A 56 -16.88 22.61 23.79
N PRO A 57 -16.01 21.68 23.36
CA PRO A 57 -15.12 20.99 24.30
C PRO A 57 -14.17 22.00 24.94
N GLU A 58 -13.75 21.71 26.16
CA GLU A 58 -12.74 22.53 26.82
C GLU A 58 -11.42 22.45 26.04
N PRO A 59 -10.69 23.57 25.90
CA PRO A 59 -9.39 23.56 25.25
C PRO A 59 -8.43 22.62 25.99
N ILE A 60 -7.90 21.63 25.28
CA ILE A 60 -6.84 20.77 25.80
C ILE A 60 -5.60 21.65 25.92
N THR A 61 -5.25 22.01 27.15
CA THR A 61 -3.99 22.68 27.45
C THR A 61 -2.95 21.57 27.59
N LEU A 62 -2.04 21.47 26.64
CA LEU A 62 -0.88 20.59 26.77
C LEU A 62 0.04 21.22 27.82
N ASP A 63 0.17 20.56 28.96
CA ASP A 63 1.19 20.94 29.94
C ASP A 63 2.55 20.58 29.35
N GLU A 64 3.37 21.59 29.06
CA GLU A 64 4.71 21.41 28.51
C GLU A 64 5.63 20.62 29.46
N SER A 65 5.30 20.57 30.75
CA SER A 65 5.96 19.74 31.77
C SER A 65 5.56 18.25 31.69
N ALA A 66 4.44 17.93 31.04
CA ALA A 66 4.04 16.56 30.72
C ALA A 66 4.67 16.05 29.41
N LEU A 67 5.30 16.94 28.64
CA LEU A 67 6.11 16.59 27.48
C LEU A 67 7.54 16.29 27.94
N THR A 68 7.74 15.16 28.63
CA THR A 68 9.09 14.67 28.87
C THR A 68 9.71 14.29 27.51
N PRO A 69 10.82 14.92 27.10
CA PRO A 69 11.58 14.41 25.97
C PRO A 69 12.03 12.98 26.32
N ILE A 70 11.85 12.06 25.38
CA ILE A 70 12.29 10.68 25.53
C ILE A 70 13.82 10.71 25.53
N ILE A 71 14.40 10.80 26.73
CA ILE A 71 15.83 10.58 26.96
C ILE A 71 15.90 9.15 27.47
N GLU A 72 16.42 8.25 26.65
CA GLU A 72 16.60 6.85 27.00
C GLU A 72 17.66 6.71 28.10
N GLU A 73 17.23 6.70 29.36
CA GLU A 73 17.98 6.10 30.46
C GLU A 73 17.02 5.34 31.40
N GLY A 74 16.84 4.04 31.11
CA GLY A 74 16.84 2.98 32.12
C GLY A 74 15.60 2.71 32.98
N ALA A 75 14.94 1.58 32.66
CA ALA A 75 14.20 0.64 33.54
C ALA A 75 12.79 1.06 34.03
N GLN A 76 11.73 0.24 34.04
CA GLN A 76 11.56 -1.20 33.82
C GLN A 76 10.04 -1.54 33.75
N GLU A 77 9.73 -2.69 33.14
CA GLU A 77 8.51 -3.52 33.28
C GLU A 77 7.23 -3.14 32.50
N GLY A 78 7.12 -3.72 31.31
CA GLY A 78 5.86 -3.85 30.57
C GLY A 78 6.09 -4.42 29.18
N GLU A 79 6.04 -5.74 29.07
CA GLU A 79 5.80 -6.50 27.82
C GLU A 79 6.65 -6.07 26.61
N GLU A 80 7.85 -6.67 26.47
CA GLU A 80 8.71 -6.55 25.29
C GLU A 80 7.96 -7.01 24.02
N ILE A 81 7.25 -6.09 23.40
CA ILE A 81 7.17 -6.04 21.95
C ILE A 81 8.60 -5.87 21.47
N SER A 82 9.15 -6.93 20.87
CA SER A 82 10.42 -6.92 20.15
C SER A 82 10.44 -5.69 19.24
N ASP A 83 11.11 -4.63 19.69
CA ASP A 83 11.27 -3.40 18.94
C ASP A 83 11.84 -3.76 17.58
N GLY A 84 11.23 -3.22 16.53
CA GLY A 84 11.73 -3.33 15.18
C GLY A 84 13.06 -2.59 15.11
N GLU A 85 14.14 -3.31 15.45
CA GLU A 85 15.51 -2.83 15.49
C GLU A 85 15.81 -2.19 14.13
N THR A 86 15.86 -0.85 14.12
CA THR A 86 16.30 -0.14 12.92
C THR A 86 17.78 -0.47 12.77
N PRO A 87 18.19 -1.08 11.65
CA PRO A 87 19.55 -1.58 11.51
C PRO A 87 20.53 -0.40 11.59
N GLU A 88 21.52 -0.49 12.48
CA GLU A 88 22.51 0.57 12.70
C GLU A 88 23.42 0.69 11.46
N VAL A 89 23.22 1.75 10.68
CA VAL A 89 24.02 1.99 9.47
C VAL A 89 25.30 2.73 9.83
N THR A 90 26.45 2.17 9.47
CA THR A 90 27.74 2.85 9.54
C THR A 90 27.92 3.75 8.32
N PRO A 91 28.05 5.08 8.48
CA PRO A 91 28.30 5.99 7.36
C PRO A 91 29.63 5.69 6.67
N VAL A 92 29.68 5.83 5.35
CA VAL A 92 30.91 5.70 4.56
C VAL A 92 31.13 6.95 3.71
N SER A 93 32.36 7.16 3.22
CA SER A 93 32.57 8.19 2.19
C SER A 93 31.74 7.82 0.96
N PRO A 94 30.93 8.73 0.40
CA PRO A 94 30.05 8.39 -0.71
C PRO A 94 30.83 7.88 -1.93
N PHE A 95 30.31 6.84 -2.57
CA PHE A 95 30.84 6.31 -3.83
C PHE A 95 29.71 5.76 -4.70
N LYS A 96 29.95 5.65 -6.00
CA LYS A 96 28.96 5.14 -6.96
C LYS A 96 29.07 3.64 -7.14
N VAL A 97 27.92 2.99 -7.29
CA VAL A 97 27.80 1.57 -7.63
C VAL A 97 26.88 1.36 -8.83
N THR A 98 27.10 0.26 -9.54
CA THR A 98 26.27 -0.21 -10.65
C THR A 98 26.06 -1.73 -10.60
N VAL A 99 25.17 -2.25 -11.45
CA VAL A 99 24.85 -3.68 -11.59
C VAL A 99 24.98 -4.11 -13.05
N ASP A 100 25.34 -5.38 -13.29
CA ASP A 100 25.46 -5.91 -14.66
C ASP A 100 24.11 -6.25 -15.29
N GLU A 101 23.16 -6.72 -14.47
CA GLU A 101 21.84 -7.19 -14.94
C GLU A 101 20.71 -6.44 -14.23
N SER A 102 20.47 -6.77 -12.96
CA SER A 102 19.53 -6.06 -12.09
C SER A 102 19.80 -6.40 -10.62
N ALA A 103 19.39 -5.53 -9.71
CA ALA A 103 19.37 -5.85 -8.28
C ALA A 103 18.14 -5.26 -7.58
N ASN A 104 17.62 -5.98 -6.60
CA ASN A 104 16.55 -5.47 -5.75
C ASN A 104 17.11 -4.45 -4.75
N ARG A 105 16.49 -3.28 -4.69
CA ARG A 105 16.62 -2.36 -3.57
C ARG A 105 15.54 -2.66 -2.55
N ARG A 106 15.90 -2.73 -1.28
CA ARG A 106 15.01 -3.17 -0.20
C ARG A 106 14.86 -2.11 0.87
N THR A 107 13.77 -2.18 1.61
CA THR A 107 13.48 -1.25 2.71
C THR A 107 14.31 -1.54 3.96
N SER A 108 14.92 -2.72 4.06
CA SER A 108 15.81 -3.12 5.15
C SER A 108 16.86 -4.12 4.60
N PRO A 109 17.99 -4.33 5.30
CA PRO A 109 19.10 -5.18 4.84
C PRO A 109 18.79 -6.67 5.05
N SER A 110 17.71 -7.15 4.45
CA SER A 110 17.30 -8.55 4.49
C SER A 110 16.66 -8.97 3.17
N THR A 111 16.84 -10.24 2.78
CA THR A 111 16.25 -10.79 1.55
C THR A 111 14.73 -11.01 1.67
N GLY A 112 14.20 -11.00 2.89
CA GLY A 112 12.76 -11.03 3.17
C GLY A 112 12.08 -9.66 3.16
N SER A 113 12.84 -8.56 3.25
CA SER A 113 12.27 -7.20 3.34
C SER A 113 11.59 -6.74 2.06
N ALA A 114 10.64 -5.81 2.18
CA ALA A 114 9.93 -5.24 1.04
C ALA A 114 10.89 -4.66 0.00
N ILE A 115 10.55 -4.83 -1.28
CA ILE A 115 11.31 -4.26 -2.40
C ILE A 115 10.90 -2.80 -2.54
N ALA A 116 11.85 -1.89 -2.28
CA ALA A 116 11.69 -0.46 -2.47
C ALA A 116 11.84 -0.06 -3.94
N GLY A 117 12.54 -0.87 -4.73
CA GLY A 117 12.72 -0.67 -6.17
C GLY A 117 13.68 -1.67 -6.79
N ILE A 118 13.99 -1.48 -8.06
CA ILE A 118 14.95 -2.29 -8.81
C ILE A 118 16.02 -1.34 -9.36
N MET A 119 17.29 -1.72 -9.24
CA MET A 119 18.40 -1.15 -10.00
C MET A 119 18.53 -1.90 -11.31
N THR A 120 18.57 -1.16 -12.42
CA THR A 120 18.75 -1.73 -13.77
C THR A 120 20.21 -1.75 -14.19
N ALA A 121 20.56 -2.61 -15.16
CA ALA A 121 21.92 -2.72 -15.70
C ALA A 121 22.50 -1.35 -16.09
N GLY A 122 23.68 -1.03 -15.57
CA GLY A 122 24.36 0.25 -15.83
C GLY A 122 23.80 1.47 -15.09
N GLU A 123 22.70 1.34 -14.33
CA GLU A 123 22.21 2.41 -13.46
C GLU A 123 23.26 2.68 -12.36
N GLU A 124 23.60 3.95 -12.16
CA GLU A 124 24.48 4.37 -11.08
C GLU A 124 23.67 4.82 -9.87
N ARG A 125 24.05 4.36 -8.68
CA ARG A 125 23.51 4.83 -7.40
C ARG A 125 24.62 5.21 -6.45
N THR A 126 24.35 6.19 -5.58
CA THR A 126 25.31 6.63 -4.58
C THR A 126 25.10 5.85 -3.31
N VAL A 127 26.16 5.19 -2.84
CA VAL A 127 26.21 4.57 -1.51
C VAL A 127 26.60 5.63 -0.49
N THR A 128 25.87 5.68 0.63
CA THR A 128 26.10 6.62 1.74
C THR A 128 26.46 5.92 3.04
N GLY A 129 26.14 4.63 3.16
CA GLY A 129 26.41 3.84 4.35
C GLY A 129 26.51 2.34 4.05
N GLN A 130 26.94 1.59 5.05
CA GLN A 130 26.94 0.13 5.03
C GLN A 130 26.37 -0.42 6.34
N VAL A 131 25.79 -1.60 6.28
CA VAL A 131 25.21 -2.28 7.44
C VAL A 131 25.31 -3.79 7.28
N SER A 132 25.53 -4.49 8.39
CA SER A 132 25.39 -5.95 8.45
C SER A 132 23.92 -6.33 8.48
N GLY A 133 23.54 -7.33 7.71
CA GLY A 133 22.16 -7.79 7.58
C GLY A 133 22.08 -9.27 7.21
N GLU A 134 20.97 -9.69 6.64
CA GLU A 134 20.80 -11.07 6.19
C GLU A 134 21.80 -11.38 5.06
N ALA A 135 22.61 -12.41 5.23
CA ALA A 135 23.53 -12.86 4.20
C ALA A 135 22.74 -13.46 3.02
N ALA A 136 22.88 -12.87 1.82
CA ALA A 136 22.34 -13.45 0.60
C ALA A 136 23.30 -14.49 -0.01
N GLU A 137 24.59 -14.39 0.29
CA GLU A 137 25.65 -15.33 -0.11
C GLU A 137 26.53 -15.68 1.10
N GLU A 138 27.12 -16.88 1.08
CA GLU A 138 27.96 -17.36 2.19
C GLU A 138 29.17 -16.44 2.41
N GLY A 139 29.34 -15.98 3.66
CA GLY A 139 30.47 -15.15 4.06
C GLY A 139 30.35 -13.66 3.71
N ASN A 140 29.19 -13.21 3.21
CA ASN A 140 28.92 -11.79 2.99
C ASN A 140 27.53 -11.41 3.52
N ASP A 141 27.52 -10.68 4.63
CA ASP A 141 26.35 -10.12 5.31
C ASP A 141 26.20 -8.60 5.07
N ILE A 142 26.99 -8.03 4.16
CA ILE A 142 27.06 -6.57 3.98
C ILE A 142 26.00 -6.09 2.99
N TRP A 143 25.25 -5.09 3.41
CA TRP A 143 24.32 -4.31 2.60
C TRP A 143 24.79 -2.86 2.52
N TYR A 144 24.65 -2.26 1.35
CA TYR A 144 24.89 -0.83 1.15
C TYR A 144 23.59 -0.05 1.27
N GLN A 145 23.62 1.02 2.06
CA GLN A 145 22.57 2.02 2.08
C GLN A 145 22.83 3.04 0.96
N LEU A 146 21.78 3.32 0.19
CA LEU A 146 21.80 4.27 -0.92
C LEU A 146 21.31 5.65 -0.49
N ASP A 147 21.48 6.64 -1.36
CA ASP A 147 21.07 8.02 -1.13
C ASP A 147 19.56 8.20 -0.88
N ASP A 148 18.73 7.28 -1.39
CA ASP A 148 17.28 7.24 -1.14
C ASP A 148 16.88 6.48 0.13
N GLY A 149 17.87 6.04 0.93
CA GLY A 149 17.67 5.28 2.18
C GLY A 149 17.37 3.80 1.99
N SER A 150 17.25 3.33 0.74
CA SER A 150 17.06 1.90 0.45
C SER A 150 18.39 1.12 0.54
N PHE A 151 18.29 -0.20 0.67
CA PHE A 151 19.41 -1.11 0.84
C PHE A 151 19.60 -1.99 -0.38
N VAL A 152 20.84 -2.18 -0.82
CA VAL A 152 21.21 -3.14 -1.87
C VAL A 152 22.30 -4.06 -1.35
N TYR A 153 22.23 -5.35 -1.69
CA TYR A 153 23.23 -6.32 -1.25
C TYR A 153 24.59 -6.01 -1.88
N SER A 154 25.66 -6.01 -1.10
CA SER A 154 26.99 -5.62 -1.59
C SER A 154 27.54 -6.55 -2.68
N GLY A 155 27.19 -7.84 -2.64
CA GLY A 155 27.66 -8.84 -3.60
C GLY A 155 27.06 -8.72 -4.99
N THR A 156 25.92 -8.01 -5.16
CA THR A 156 25.28 -7.84 -6.48
C THR A 156 25.73 -6.58 -7.23
N VAL A 157 26.48 -5.70 -6.58
CA VAL A 157 26.89 -4.41 -7.13
C VAL A 157 28.39 -4.31 -7.33
N LYS A 158 28.81 -3.44 -8.26
CA LYS A 158 30.21 -3.11 -8.50
C LYS A 158 30.44 -1.63 -8.27
N LYS A 159 31.55 -1.26 -7.62
CA LYS A 159 31.96 0.14 -7.51
C LYS A 159 32.36 0.67 -8.89
N VAL A 160 31.86 1.85 -9.23
CA VAL A 160 32.31 2.59 -10.41
C VAL A 160 33.66 3.21 -10.08
N GLN A 161 34.72 2.83 -10.81
CA GLN A 161 36.04 3.46 -10.68
C GLN A 161 36.00 4.80 -11.43
N GLU A 162 36.41 5.88 -10.76
CA GLU A 162 36.65 7.19 -11.39
C GLU A 162 37.92 7.19 -12.26
#